data_AF-A0A7C3HX49-F1
#
_entry.id   AF-A0A7C3HX49-F1
#
_cell.length_a   1.000
_cell.length_b   1.000
_cell.length_c   1.000
_cell.angle_alpha   90.00
_cell.angle_beta   90.00
_cell.angle_gamma   90.00
#
_symmetry.space_group_name_H-M   'P 1'
#
loop_
_entity.id
_entity.type
_entity.pdbx_description
1 polymer ?
#
loop_
_entity_poly.entity_id
_entity_poly.type
_entity_poly.pdbx_seq_one_letter_code
_entity_poly.pdbx_strand_id
1 'polypeptide(L)' 'QSGLQIEPVITHRFHYTEFQQAFHLMLEGNTGKVVLDWSN' A
#
# COMPACT_ATOMS: atom_id res chain seq x y z
N GLN A 1 -12.47 -3.27 -22.35
CA GLN A 1 -11.86 -3.45 -21.02
C GLN A 1 -11.85 -2.09 -20.33
N SER A 2 -12.95 -1.73 -19.64
CA SER A 2 -13.01 -0.46 -18.89
C SER A 2 -12.24 -0.68 -17.59
N GLY A 3 -10.92 -0.67 -17.71
CA GLY A 3 -10.02 -0.81 -16.58
C GLY A 3 -10.09 0.48 -15.79
N LEU A 4 -10.90 0.48 -14.72
CA LEU A 4 -10.81 1.50 -13.68
C LEU A 4 -9.37 1.40 -13.16
N GLN A 5 -8.49 2.27 -13.65
CA GLN A 5 -7.08 2.33 -13.26
C GLN A 5 -7.07 2.85 -11.82
N ILE A 6 -7.08 1.92 -10.86
CA ILE A 6 -7.06 2.21 -9.42
C ILE A 6 -5.60 2.38 -8.93
N GLU A 7 -4.62 2.26 -9.83
CA GLU A 7 -3.21 2.52 -9.55
C GLU A 7 -2.95 3.85 -8.81
N PRO A 8 -3.56 5.01 -9.14
CA PRO A 8 -3.24 6.27 -8.48
C PRO A 8 -3.79 6.39 -7.05
N VAL A 9 -4.65 5.46 -6.59
CA VAL A 9 -5.17 5.47 -5.22
C VAL A 9 -4.20 4.77 -4.26
N ILE A 10 -3.33 3.90 -4.76
CA ILE A 10 -2.39 3.14 -3.93
C ILE A 10 -1.12 3.98 -3.76
N THR A 11 -0.98 4.62 -2.59
CA THR A 11 0.16 5.52 -2.35
C THR A 11 1.43 4.75 -1.99
N HIS A 12 1.31 3.59 -1.33
CA HIS A 12 2.46 2.77 -0.94
C HIS A 12 2.16 1.27 -1.05
N ARG A 13 3.15 0.49 -1.47
CA ARG A 13 3.11 -0.97 -1.50
C ARG A 13 4.32 -1.51 -0.74
N PHE A 14 4.09 -2.47 0.14
CA PHE A 14 5.13 -3.14 0.91
C PHE A 14 4.99 -4.64 0.74
N HIS A 15 6.11 -5.37 0.81
CA HIS A 15 6.03 -6.82 0.93
C HIS A 15 5.40 -7.17 2.29
N TYR A 16 4.66 -8.27 2.38
CA TYR A 16 3.96 -8.63 3.63
C TYR A 16 4.90 -8.76 4.84
N THR A 17 6.17 -9.08 4.61
CA THR A 17 7.21 -9.16 5.66
C THR A 17 7.59 -7.79 6.23
N GLU A 18 7.30 -6.71 5.52
CA GLU A 18 7.62 -5.34 5.90
C GLU A 18 6.43 -4.64 6.59
N PHE A 19 5.46 -5.42 7.09
CA PHE A 19 4.24 -4.92 7.72
C PHE A 19 4.52 -3.88 8.83
N GLN A 20 5.60 -4.04 9.62
CA GLN A 20 5.93 -3.08 10.67
C GLN A 20 6.22 -1.68 10.13
N GLN A 21 6.96 -1.58 9.02
CA GLN A 21 7.25 -0.30 8.36
C GLN A 21 5.97 0.29 7.76
N ALA A 22 5.15 -0.55 7.13
CA ALA A 22 3.86 -0.15 6.57
C ALA A 22 2.93 0.46 7.64
N PHE A 23 2.86 -0.15 8.84
CA PHE A 23 2.05 0.38 9.95
C PHE A 23 2.66 1.66 10.55
N HIS A 24 3.98 1.77 10.63
CA HIS A 24 4.62 3.01 11.07
C HIS A 24 4.24 4.19 10.16
N LEU A 25 4.31 3.98 8.84
CA LEU A 25 3.96 4.99 7.83
C LEU A 25 2.46 5.34 7.83
N MET A 26 1.60 4.40 8.22
CA MET A 26 0.18 4.71 8.48
C MET A 26 -0.01 5.64 9.68
N LEU A 27 0.75 5.43 10.77
CA LEU A 27 0.65 6.24 11.99
C LEU A 27 1.16 7.67 11.81
N GLU A 28 2.14 7.88 10.92
CA GLU A 28 2.65 9.21 10.58
C GLU A 28 1.63 10.08 9.80
N GLY A 29 0.52 9.49 9.32
CA GLY A 29 -0.60 10.22 8.72
C GLY A 29 -0.37 10.72 7.29
N ASN A 30 0.77 10.41 6.67
CA ASN A 30 1.12 10.83 5.29
C ASN A 30 0.76 9.77 4.22
N THR A 31 -0.21 8.90 4.50
CA THR A 31 -0.60 7.79 3.61
C THR A 31 -2.08 7.81 3.25
N GLY A 32 -2.38 7.73 1.95
CA GLY A 32 -3.75 7.55 1.45
C GLY A 32 -4.21 6.09 1.50
N LYS A 33 -3.40 5.15 1.01
CA LYS A 33 -3.70 3.71 1.04
C LYS A 33 -2.41 2.90 0.94
N VAL A 34 -2.20 2.03 1.92
CA VAL A 34 -1.07 1.10 1.93
C VAL A 34 -1.58 -0.30 1.60
N VAL A 35 -0.86 -1.00 0.72
CA VAL A 35 -1.17 -2.38 0.34
C VAL A 35 0.00 -3.28 0.72
N LEU A 36 -0.29 -4.37 1.43
CA LEU A 36 0.67 -5.44 1.69
C LEU A 36 0.55 -6.48 0.57
N ASP A 37 1.66 -6.71 -0.13
CA ASP A 37 1.75 -7.69 -1.20
C ASP A 37 2.20 -9.05 -0.63
N TRP A 38 1.45 -10.10 -1.00
CA TRP A 38 1.66 -11.48 -0.60
C TRP A 38 2.08 -12.36 -1.79
N SER A 39 2.27 -11.75 -2.96
CA SER A 39 2.76 -12.42 -4.15
C SER A 39 4.20 -12.84 -3.90
N ASN A 40 4.43 -14.16 -3.90
CA ASN A 40 5.69 -14.81 -3.55
C ASN A 40 6.66 -14.84 -4.73
#